data_AF-A0A5C3NTT8-F1
#
_entry.id   AF-A0A5C3NTT8-F1
#
_cell.length_a   1.000
_cell.length_b   1.000
_cell.length_c   1.000
_cell.angle_alpha   90.00
_cell.angle_beta   90.00
_cell.angle_gamma   90.00
#
_symmetry.space_group_name_H-M   'P 1'
#
loop_
_entity.id
_entity.type
_entity.pdbx_description
1 polymer ?
#
loop_
_entity_poly.entity_id
_entity_poly.type
_entity_poly.pdbx_seq_one_letter_code
_entity_poly.pdbx_strand_id
1 'polypeptide(L)'
;MAVIFRRPGADAEKAPWVALMKGAVERVLDACMQIQSSDGVRPIKASDQDEIMQHVDQMAGSGLRVLALAGREWAGDAEGVDRAEVERDMMFYGVRVVARPGAYRPLAASPRGRTRQSKQEGALDG
;
A
#
# COMPACT_ATOMS: atom_id res chain seq x y z
N MET A 1 1.84 6.10 11.77
CA MET A 1 2.08 5.33 13.01
C MET A 1 3.45 4.70 12.82
N ALA A 2 4.43 5.19 13.57
CA ALA A 2 5.80 4.69 13.50
C ALA A 2 6.20 3.98 14.79
N VAL A 3 7.15 3.05 14.68
CA VAL A 3 7.76 2.33 15.79
C VAL A 3 9.26 2.32 15.58
N ILE A 4 10.02 2.48 16.66
CA ILE A 4 11.47 2.26 16.68
C ILE A 4 11.69 0.92 17.37
N PHE A 5 12.50 0.06 16.76
CA PHE A 5 12.87 -1.21 17.37
C PHE A 5 14.36 -1.46 17.21
N ARG A 6 14.92 -2.24 18.14
CA ARG A 6 16.31 -2.65 18.09
C ARG A 6 16.46 -3.82 17.12
N ARG A 7 17.32 -3.68 16.10
CA ARG A 7 17.65 -4.75 15.16
C ARG A 7 18.45 -5.84 15.90
N PRO A 8 18.01 -7.11 15.90
CA PRO A 8 18.84 -8.21 16.38
C PRO A 8 19.80 -8.69 15.28
N GLY A 9 21.01 -9.14 15.65
CA GLY A 9 21.96 -9.80 14.74
C GLY A 9 23.18 -8.96 14.34
N ALA A 10 24.01 -9.49 13.44
CA ALA A 10 25.29 -8.88 13.03
C ALA A 10 25.15 -7.49 12.40
N ASP A 11 24.02 -7.21 11.73
CA ASP A 11 23.71 -5.90 11.15
C ASP A 11 23.40 -4.83 12.22
N ALA A 12 23.28 -5.21 13.49
CA ALA A 12 23.11 -4.29 14.61
C ALA A 12 24.37 -3.47 14.90
N GLU A 13 25.56 -3.91 14.46
CA GLU A 13 26.81 -3.15 14.65
C GLU A 13 26.85 -1.86 13.83
N LYS A 14 26.18 -1.83 12.66
CA LYS A 14 26.12 -0.65 11.80
C LYS A 14 24.96 0.28 12.15
N ALA A 15 23.78 -0.29 12.41
CA ALA A 15 22.58 0.45 12.75
C ALA A 15 21.75 -0.36 13.77
N PRO A 16 21.91 -0.10 15.08
CA PRO A 16 21.24 -0.88 16.11
C PRO A 16 19.73 -0.62 16.17
N TRP A 17 19.26 0.53 15.66
CA TRP A 17 17.84 0.90 15.69
C TRP A 17 17.28 1.08 14.28
N VAL A 18 16.01 0.71 14.14
CA VAL A 18 15.25 0.86 12.89
C VAL A 18 13.92 1.49 13.20
N ALA A 19 13.58 2.54 12.46
CA ALA A 19 12.26 3.14 12.49
C ALA A 19 11.41 2.59 11.35
N LEU A 20 10.22 2.08 11.67
CA LEU A 20 9.24 1.59 10.69
C LEU A 20 7.95 2.38 10.81
N MET A 21 7.41 2.82 9.68
CA MET A 21 6.16 3.55 9.59
C MET A 21 5.17 2.77 8.73
N LYS A 22 3.94 2.61 9.25
CA LYS A 22 2.80 2.11 8.49
C LYS A 22 1.62 3.07 8.57
N GLY A 23 0.84 3.15 7.49
CA GLY A 23 -0.30 4.06 7.43
C GLY A 23 -1.03 4.08 6.09
N ALA A 24 -1.89 5.09 5.94
CA ALA A 24 -2.48 5.47 4.66
C ALA A 24 -1.38 5.84 3.67
N VAL A 25 -1.57 5.50 2.40
CA VAL A 25 -0.50 5.57 1.39
C VAL A 25 -0.03 7.01 1.17
N GLU A 26 -0.97 7.94 0.98
CA GLU A 26 -0.73 9.38 0.87
C GLU A 26 0.18 9.90 2.00
N ARG A 27 -0.18 9.62 3.26
CA ARG A 27 0.55 10.11 4.43
C ARG A 27 1.94 9.49 4.58
N VAL A 28 2.12 8.25 4.13
CA VAL A 28 3.43 7.60 4.15
C VAL A 28 4.30 8.16 3.04
N LEU A 29 3.75 8.38 1.84
CA LEU A 29 4.48 8.98 0.72
C LEU A 29 4.99 10.39 1.04
N ASP A 30 4.18 11.22 1.71
CA ASP A 30 4.59 12.56 2.15
C ASP A 30 5.80 12.56 3.10
N ALA A 31 5.96 11.48 3.88
CA ALA A 31 7.08 11.29 4.81
C ALA A 31 8.33 10.67 4.16
N CYS A 32 8.24 10.21 2.91
CA CYS A 32 9.31 9.49 2.23
C CYS A 32 10.10 10.39 1.28
N MET A 33 11.42 10.27 1.30
CA MET A 33 12.30 10.90 0.30
C MET A 33 12.87 9.90 -0.71
N GLN A 34 12.93 8.63 -0.32
CA GLN A 34 13.53 7.56 -1.12
C GLN A 34 12.53 6.43 -1.34
N ILE A 35 12.71 5.69 -2.42
CA ILE A 35 11.97 4.48 -2.75
C ILE A 35 12.94 3.35 -3.05
N GLN A 36 12.63 2.17 -2.50
CA GLN A 36 13.31 0.94 -2.85
C GLN A 36 12.70 0.39 -4.15
N SER A 37 13.45 0.48 -5.25
CA SER A 37 13.12 -0.15 -6.54
C SER A 37 13.83 -1.50 -6.69
N SER A 38 13.50 -2.23 -7.76
CA SER A 38 14.25 -3.43 -8.20
C SER A 38 15.73 -3.14 -8.45
N ASP A 39 16.02 -1.95 -8.96
CA ASP A 39 17.37 -1.52 -9.33
C ASP A 39 18.14 -0.88 -8.17
N GLY A 40 17.54 -0.85 -6.98
CA GLY A 40 18.11 -0.26 -5.77
C GLY A 40 17.33 0.94 -5.23
N VAL A 41 17.96 1.63 -4.29
CA VAL A 41 17.40 2.81 -3.63
C VAL A 41 17.58 4.04 -4.50
N ARG A 42 16.50 4.79 -4.71
CA ARG A 42 16.54 6.06 -5.45
C ARG A 42 15.59 7.09 -4.85
N PRO A 43 15.75 8.39 -5.16
CA PRO A 43 14.78 9.41 -4.76
C PRO A 43 13.39 9.14 -5.36
N ILE A 44 12.35 9.51 -4.60
CA ILE A 44 10.97 9.51 -5.09
C ILE A 44 10.78 10.67 -6.07
N LYS A 45 10.17 10.37 -7.22
CA LYS A 45 9.74 11.35 -8.21
C LYS A 45 8.22 11.55 -8.11
N ALA A 46 7.75 12.70 -8.58
CA ALA A 46 6.31 12.96 -8.66
C ALA A 46 5.56 11.88 -9.46
N SER A 47 6.15 11.39 -10.56
CA SER A 47 5.58 10.30 -11.37
C SER A 47 5.39 9.01 -10.57
N ASP A 48 6.29 8.71 -9.63
CA ASP A 48 6.15 7.50 -8.79
C ASP A 48 4.96 7.63 -7.85
N GLN A 49 4.75 8.83 -7.28
CA GLN A 49 3.61 9.09 -6.40
C GLN A 49 2.30 8.95 -7.15
N ASP A 50 2.21 9.50 -8.36
CA ASP A 50 1.03 9.40 -9.22
C ASP A 50 0.73 7.93 -9.58
N GLU A 51 1.75 7.18 -10.01
CA GLU A 51 1.61 5.75 -10.34
C GLU A 51 1.18 4.91 -9.12
N ILE A 52 1.77 5.16 -7.95
CA ILE A 52 1.40 4.47 -6.72
C ILE A 52 -0.05 4.78 -6.34
N MET A 53 -0.45 6.05 -6.39
CA MET A 53 -1.82 6.45 -6.05
C MET A 53 -2.85 5.85 -7.01
N GLN A 54 -2.57 5.81 -8.31
CA GLN A 54 -3.46 5.14 -9.27
C GLN A 54 -3.64 3.65 -8.96
N HIS A 55 -2.57 2.93 -8.62
CA HIS A 55 -2.67 1.53 -8.22
C HIS A 55 -3.44 1.36 -6.91
N VAL A 56 -3.26 2.27 -5.95
CA VAL A 56 -4.00 2.26 -4.68
C VAL A 56 -5.48 2.48 -4.91
N ASP A 57 -5.87 3.41 -5.78
CA ASP A 57 -7.27 3.67 -6.11
C ASP A 57 -7.94 2.48 -6.79
N GLN A 58 -7.24 1.79 -7.69
CA GLN A 58 -7.76 0.57 -8.32
C GLN A 58 -8.00 -0.55 -7.27
N MET A 59 -7.06 -0.73 -6.34
CA MET A 59 -7.20 -1.70 -5.25
C MET A 59 -8.32 -1.30 -4.28
N ALA A 60 -8.40 -0.03 -3.91
CA ALA A 60 -9.43 0.50 -3.02
C ALA A 60 -10.83 0.40 -3.64
N GLY A 61 -10.95 0.67 -4.95
CA GLY A 61 -12.19 0.48 -5.72
C GLY A 61 -12.68 -0.96 -5.73
N SER A 62 -11.79 -1.93 -5.54
CA SER A 62 -12.14 -3.35 -5.38
C SER A 62 -12.56 -3.72 -3.94
N GLY A 63 -12.69 -2.74 -3.04
CA GLY A 63 -13.07 -2.93 -1.63
C GLY A 63 -11.93 -3.44 -0.73
N LEU A 64 -10.69 -3.39 -1.21
CA LEU A 64 -9.51 -3.82 -0.47
C LEU A 64 -8.95 -2.67 0.39
N ARG A 65 -8.55 -2.97 1.63
CA ARG A 65 -7.85 -1.99 2.46
C ARG A 65 -6.37 -2.01 2.11
N VAL A 66 -5.81 -0.89 1.66
CA VAL A 66 -4.39 -0.78 1.32
C VAL A 66 -3.64 -0.02 2.41
N LEU A 67 -2.45 -0.48 2.77
CA LEU A 67 -1.53 0.21 3.67
C LEU A 67 -0.15 0.32 3.01
N ALA A 68 0.52 1.45 3.24
CA ALA A 68 1.92 1.64 2.87
C ALA A 68 2.84 1.29 4.04
N LEU A 69 4.05 0.83 3.69
CA LEU A 69 5.15 0.59 4.60
C LEU A 69 6.37 1.40 4.16
N ALA A 70 6.96 2.10 5.12
CA ALA A 70 8.22 2.79 4.97
C ALA A 70 9.11 2.55 6.20
N GLY A 71 10.39 2.79 6.06
CA GLY A 71 11.31 2.73 7.19
C GLY A 71 12.65 3.36 6.89
N ARG A 72 13.46 3.46 7.93
CA ARG A 72 14.83 3.95 7.84
C ARG A 72 15.67 3.41 8.98
N GLU A 73 16.97 3.45 8.78
CA GLU A 73 17.92 3.24 9.87
C GLU A 73 17.87 4.43 10.82
N TRP A 74 17.85 4.14 12.12
CA TRP A 74 17.79 5.15 13.16
C TRP A 74 19.11 5.14 13.92
N ALA A 75 19.83 6.27 13.87
CA ALA A 75 21.09 6.43 14.58
C ALA A 75 20.93 7.09 15.95
N GLY A 76 19.75 7.68 16.22
CA GLY A 76 19.44 8.35 17.48
C GLY A 76 19.09 7.38 18.61
N ASP A 77 18.97 7.93 19.82
CA ASP A 77 18.37 7.19 20.94
C ASP A 77 16.88 6.94 20.66
N ALA A 78 16.32 5.87 21.23
CA ALA A 78 14.90 5.55 21.09
C ALA A 78 14.04 6.21 22.19
N GLU A 79 14.66 6.73 23.25
CA GLU A 79 13.96 7.39 24.35
C GLU A 79 13.68 8.87 24.08
N GLY A 80 12.44 9.31 24.36
CA GLY A 80 12.07 10.74 24.32
C GLY A 80 11.98 11.38 22.93
N VAL A 81 12.07 10.60 21.85
CA VAL A 81 12.03 11.11 20.47
C VAL A 81 10.65 11.62 20.09
N ASP A 82 10.60 12.79 19.45
CA ASP A 82 9.36 13.31 18.89
C ASP A 82 8.90 12.46 17.69
N ARG A 83 7.61 12.14 17.66
CA ARG A 83 7.00 11.38 16.57
C ARG A 83 7.21 12.05 15.21
N ALA A 84 7.17 13.37 15.14
CA ALA A 84 7.39 14.09 13.88
C ALA A 84 8.82 13.90 13.34
N GLU A 85 9.79 13.75 14.24
CA GLU A 85 11.16 13.45 13.87
C GLU A 85 11.32 12.02 13.36
N VAL A 86 10.53 11.06 13.89
CA VAL A 86 10.52 9.67 13.40
C VAL A 86 9.84 9.56 12.04
N GLU A 87 8.72 10.25 11.82
CA GLU A 87 7.90 10.19 10.60
C GLU A 87 8.41 11.12 9.47
N ARG A 88 9.73 11.25 9.25
CA ARG A 88 10.34 12.04 8.14
C ARG A 88 11.50 11.30 7.47
N ASP A 89 11.90 11.75 6.28
CA ASP A 89 13.08 11.26 5.55
C ASP A 89 13.14 9.72 5.44
N MET A 90 11.97 9.10 5.28
CA MET A 90 11.83 7.64 5.25
C MET A 90 12.11 7.07 3.85
N MET A 91 12.45 5.78 3.81
CA MET A 91 12.49 4.99 2.58
C MET A 91 11.18 4.24 2.41
N PHE A 92 10.50 4.48 1.29
CA PHE A 92 9.30 3.76 0.89
C PHE A 92 9.65 2.37 0.38
N TYR A 93 9.03 1.35 0.97
CA TYR A 93 9.22 -0.04 0.56
C TYR A 93 8.10 -0.56 -0.34
N GLY A 94 6.88 -0.03 -0.18
CA GLY A 94 5.75 -0.44 -0.99
C GLY A 94 4.40 -0.40 -0.28
N VAL A 95 3.40 -0.84 -1.02
CA VAL A 95 2.02 -1.01 -0.54
C VAL A 95 1.65 -2.48 -0.40
N ARG A 96 0.76 -2.76 0.55
CA ARG A 96 0.18 -4.08 0.79
C ARG A 96 -1.32 -3.98 1.03
N VAL A 97 -2.06 -4.93 0.46
CA VAL A 97 -3.47 -5.13 0.77
C VAL A 97 -3.59 -5.88 2.09
N VAL A 98 -4.42 -5.36 2.98
CA VAL A 98 -4.81 -5.99 4.24
C VAL A 98 -6.24 -6.48 4.09
N ALA A 99 -6.40 -7.80 4.02
CA ALA A 99 -7.71 -8.42 4.09
C ALA A 99 -8.36 -8.12 5.45
N ARG A 100 -9.64 -7.73 5.44
CA ARG A 100 -10.42 -7.67 6.69
C ARG A 100 -10.91 -9.07 7.04
N PRO A 101 -10.82 -9.51 8.31
CA PRO A 101 -11.47 -10.74 8.75
C PRO A 101 -12.96 -10.71 8.38
N GLY A 102 -13.45 -11.76 7.70
CA GLY A 102 -14.83 -11.85 7.20
C GLY A 102 -15.09 -11.21 5.82
N ALA A 103 -14.10 -10.56 5.19
CA ALA A 103 -14.22 -10.02 3.83
C ALA A 103 -13.94 -11.03 2.72
N TYR A 104 -13.88 -12.34 3.03
CA TYR A 104 -13.91 -13.39 2.01
C TYR A 104 -15.33 -13.49 1.45
N ARG A 105 -15.69 -12.56 0.57
CA ARG A 105 -16.74 -12.79 -0.41
C ARG A 105 -16.01 -13.27 -1.67
N PRO A 106 -16.17 -14.53 -2.09
CA PRO A 106 -15.68 -14.95 -3.39
C PRO A 106 -16.21 -13.95 -4.42
N LEU A 107 -15.36 -13.43 -5.32
CA LEU A 107 -15.87 -12.76 -6.51
C LEU A 107 -16.82 -13.77 -7.18
N ALA A 108 -18.13 -13.56 -7.04
CA ALA A 108 -19.09 -14.30 -7.81
C ALA A 108 -18.72 -14.05 -9.27
N ALA A 109 -18.35 -15.11 -9.98
CA ALA A 109 -18.02 -15.05 -11.39
C ALA A 109 -19.08 -14.20 -12.09
N SER A 110 -18.63 -13.15 -12.79
CA SER A 110 -19.49 -12.31 -13.62
C SER A 110 -20.41 -13.20 -14.44
N PRO A 111 -21.75 -13.01 -14.42
CA PRO A 111 -22.63 -13.75 -15.31
C PRO A 111 -22.34 -13.27 -16.74
N ARG A 112 -21.48 -14.01 -17.45
CA ARG A 112 -21.30 -13.82 -18.88
C ARG A 112 -22.63 -14.12 -19.56
N GLY A 113 -23.13 -13.12 -20.28
CA GLY A 113 -24.01 -13.30 -21.43
C GLY A 113 -25.37 -13.92 -21.14
N ARG A 114 -26.36 -13.08 -20.83
CA ARG A 114 -27.73 -13.34 -21.26
C ARG A 114 -28.29 -12.09 -21.94
N THR A 115 -27.81 -11.84 -23.16
CA THR A 115 -28.54 -11.02 -24.12
C THR A 115 -29.88 -11.71 -24.35
N ARG A 116 -30.95 -11.13 -23.80
CA ARG A 116 -32.31 -11.49 -24.19
C ARG A 116 -32.49 -11.09 -25.66
N GLN A 117 -32.43 -12.06 -26.57
CA GLN A 117 -33.11 -11.93 -27.85
C GLN A 117 -34.60 -11.82 -27.56
N SER A 118 -35.14 -10.60 -27.59
CA SER A 118 -36.56 -10.36 -27.78
C SER A 118 -36.77 -9.88 -29.21
N LYS A 119 -36.84 -10.82 -30.15
CA LYS A 119 -37.40 -10.57 -31.48
C LYS A 119 -38.15 -11.82 -31.94
N GLN A 120 -39.47 -11.61 -32.11
CA GLN A 120 -40.42 -12.34 -32.94
C GLN A 120 -40.86 -13.74 -32.49
N GLU A 121 -42.08 -13.81 -31.95
CA GLU A 121 -43.12 -14.68 -32.52
C GLU A 121 -44.50 -14.18 -32.10
N GLY A 122 -45.39 -14.05 -33.08
CA GLY A 122 -46.75 -13.53 -32.95
C GLY A 122 -47.44 -13.66 -34.30
N ALA A 123 -47.48 -14.90 -34.81
CA ALA A 123 -48.28 -15.30 -35.95
C ALA A 123 -49.65 -15.75 -35.45
N LEU A 124 -50.71 -15.24 -36.10
CA LEU A 124 -52.01 -15.87 -36.42
C LEU A 124 -52.84 -16.46 -35.26
N ASP A 125 -54.02 -15.90 -34.99
CA ASP A 125 -55.33 -16.48 -35.37
C ASP A 125 -56.48 -15.65 -34.75
N GLY A 126 -57.53 -15.38 -35.54
CA GLY A 126 -58.74 -14.63 -35.12
C GLY A 126 -59.28 -13.68 -36.18
#